data_AF-A0A314YLZ4-F1
#
_entry.id   AF-A0A314YLZ4-F1
#
_cell.length_a   1.000
_cell.length_b   1.000
_cell.length_c   1.000
_cell.angle_alpha   90.00
_cell.angle_beta   90.00
_cell.angle_gamma   90.00
#
_symmetry.space_group_name_H-M   'P 1'
#
loop_
_entity.id
_entity.type
_entity.pdbx_description
1 polymer ?
#
loop_
_entity_poly.entity_id
_entity_poly.type
_entity_poly.pdbx_seq_one_letter_code
_entity_poly.pdbx_strand_id
1 'polypeptide(L)'
;MHWKEFGKSTVKQDNFVTWPLYDGTLFLNGIEPWSFEQHLGQAVFIPAGCPFQVRNLQSTVQLGLDFLSPESLGEAVRLADEIRCLPNDHEAKLQVLEVGKISLYAASSAIKEIQKLVLDPKFGAELGFEDPNLTAAVSENLEKMTKRRQITCT
;
A
#
# COMPACT_ATOMS: atom_id res chain seq x y z
N MET A 1 -19.29 -17.64 -18.02
CA MET A 1 -18.09 -17.72 -18.87
C MET A 1 -17.53 -19.13 -18.79
N HIS A 2 -17.33 -19.75 -19.93
CA HIS A 2 -17.27 -21.20 -20.15
C HIS A 2 -15.82 -21.70 -20.07
N TRP A 3 -15.50 -22.52 -19.08
CA TRP A 3 -14.19 -23.17 -18.94
C TRP A 3 -14.15 -24.42 -19.83
N LYS A 4 -13.31 -24.42 -20.86
CA LYS A 4 -12.94 -25.64 -21.59
C LYS A 4 -11.42 -25.71 -21.79
N GLU A 5 -10.87 -26.72 -21.14
CA GLU A 5 -9.83 -27.66 -21.58
C GLU A 5 -8.83 -27.18 -22.65
N PHE A 6 -7.55 -27.18 -22.27
CA PHE A 6 -6.48 -27.59 -23.16
C PHE A 6 -5.60 -28.65 -22.49
N GLY A 7 -5.35 -29.71 -23.26
CA GLY A 7 -4.72 -30.97 -22.85
C GLY A 7 -3.23 -30.86 -22.52
N LYS A 8 -2.79 -31.88 -21.78
CA LYS A 8 -1.47 -32.08 -21.19
C LYS A 8 -0.33 -32.23 -22.20
N SER A 9 0.89 -31.87 -21.80
CA SER A 9 2.08 -32.67 -22.10
C SER A 9 2.77 -33.08 -20.80
N THR A 10 2.98 -34.37 -20.62
CA THR A 10 3.75 -34.94 -19.50
C THR A 10 5.23 -34.62 -19.66
N VAL A 11 5.73 -33.68 -18.88
CA VAL A 11 7.16 -33.56 -18.57
C VAL A 11 7.27 -33.64 -17.05
N LYS A 12 7.96 -34.68 -16.55
CA LYS A 12 8.43 -34.70 -15.17
C LYS A 12 9.41 -33.54 -15.01
N GLN A 13 9.02 -32.53 -14.25
CA GLN A 13 9.95 -31.57 -13.69
C GLN A 13 9.49 -31.27 -12.27
N ASP A 14 10.20 -31.85 -11.31
CA ASP A 14 10.33 -31.25 -9.98
C ASP A 14 10.83 -29.83 -10.21
N ASN A 15 9.98 -28.82 -10.02
CA ASN A 15 10.35 -27.42 -9.97
C ASN A 15 9.24 -26.65 -9.26
N PHE A 16 9.63 -25.95 -8.18
CA PHE A 16 8.82 -25.00 -7.46
C PHE A 16 8.08 -24.08 -8.44
N VAL A 17 6.74 -24.19 -8.45
CA VAL A 17 5.74 -23.30 -9.08
C VAL A 17 6.33 -22.07 -9.78
N THR A 18 6.87 -22.27 -10.99
CA THR A 18 7.46 -21.19 -11.82
C THR A 18 6.49 -20.73 -12.90
N TRP A 19 5.18 -20.78 -12.64
CA TRP A 19 4.20 -20.18 -13.54
C TRP A 19 3.82 -18.81 -12.97
N PRO A 20 4.21 -17.69 -13.62
CA PRO A 20 3.72 -16.38 -13.22
C PRO A 20 2.20 -16.36 -13.21
N LEU A 21 1.60 -15.55 -12.33
CA LEU A 21 0.14 -15.39 -12.21
C LEU A 21 -0.54 -14.98 -13.53
N TYR A 22 0.25 -14.43 -14.45
CA TYR A 22 -0.09 -14.11 -15.83
C TYR A 22 0.81 -14.94 -16.76
N ASP A 23 0.25 -15.57 -17.79
CA ASP A 23 1.03 -16.25 -18.84
C ASP A 23 1.66 -15.19 -19.77
N GLY A 24 2.74 -14.54 -19.31
CA GLY A 24 3.77 -13.80 -20.08
C GLY A 24 3.36 -12.73 -21.12
N THR A 25 2.07 -12.54 -21.39
CA THR A 25 1.56 -11.99 -22.66
C THR A 25 0.37 -11.05 -22.46
N LEU A 26 -0.18 -10.97 -21.25
CA LEU A 26 -1.28 -10.06 -20.91
C LEU A 26 -0.72 -8.74 -20.38
N PHE A 27 -0.15 -7.92 -21.26
CA PHE A 27 -0.09 -6.49 -21.01
C PHE A 27 -1.53 -5.98 -21.00
N LEU A 28 -2.07 -5.62 -19.84
CA LEU A 28 -3.30 -4.84 -19.78
C LEU A 28 -2.97 -3.47 -20.40
N ASN A 29 -3.22 -3.30 -21.69
CA ASN A 29 -3.04 -2.05 -22.42
C ASN A 29 -1.63 -1.41 -22.31
N GLY A 30 -0.57 -2.22 -22.33
CA GLY A 30 0.82 -1.73 -22.26
C GLY A 30 1.32 -1.42 -20.84
N ILE A 31 0.59 -1.82 -19.80
CA ILE A 31 1.04 -1.74 -18.41
C ILE A 31 1.88 -2.99 -18.07
N GLU A 32 3.09 -2.77 -17.55
CA GLU A 32 3.97 -3.83 -17.04
C GLU A 32 3.66 -4.13 -15.57
N PRO A 33 3.25 -5.36 -15.21
CA PRO A 33 2.99 -5.72 -13.83
C PRO A 33 4.29 -5.90 -13.04
N TRP A 34 4.29 -5.49 -11.78
CA TRP A 34 5.37 -5.77 -10.85
C TRP A 34 5.03 -6.96 -9.95
N SER A 35 5.98 -7.88 -9.75
CA SER A 35 5.79 -9.08 -8.91
C SER A 35 6.96 -9.28 -7.96
N PHE A 36 6.66 -9.71 -6.74
CA PHE A 36 7.65 -10.04 -5.72
C PHE A 36 7.10 -11.11 -4.77
N GLU A 37 7.99 -11.78 -4.04
CA GLU A 37 7.65 -12.80 -3.06
C GLU A 37 7.71 -12.22 -1.64
N GLN A 38 6.63 -12.39 -0.88
CA GLN A 38 6.58 -12.07 0.54
C GLN A 38 6.98 -13.29 1.38
N HIS A 39 7.93 -13.10 2.28
CA HIS A 39 8.43 -14.11 3.21
C HIS A 39 7.90 -13.88 4.63
N LEU A 40 8.03 -14.90 5.49
CA LEU A 40 7.61 -14.83 6.89
C LEU A 40 8.25 -13.63 7.61
N GLY A 41 7.44 -12.85 8.33
CA GLY A 41 7.88 -11.67 9.07
C GLY A 41 8.01 -10.39 8.23
N GLN A 42 7.80 -10.45 6.91
CA GLN A 42 7.78 -9.25 6.06
C GLN A 42 6.40 -8.59 6.07
N ALA A 43 6.39 -7.26 6.16
CA ALA A 43 5.21 -6.44 5.93
C ALA A 43 5.23 -5.87 4.52
N VAL A 44 4.08 -5.86 3.86
CA VAL A 44 3.89 -5.30 2.52
C VAL A 44 2.92 -4.13 2.63
N PHE A 45 3.33 -2.98 2.10
CA PHE A 45 2.49 -1.79 2.05
C PHE A 45 1.96 -1.62 0.63
N ILE A 46 0.63 -1.62 0.50
CA ILE A 46 -0.04 -1.36 -0.77
C ILE A 46 -0.68 0.03 -0.70
N PRO A 47 -0.27 0.98 -1.56
CA PRO A 47 -0.87 2.31 -1.60
C PRO A 47 -2.34 2.29 -2.01
N ALA A 48 -3.11 3.29 -1.55
CA ALA A 48 -4.50 3.47 -1.98
C ALA A 48 -4.59 3.59 -3.51
N GLY A 49 -5.54 2.86 -4.10
CA GLY A 49 -5.79 2.86 -5.55
C GLY A 49 -4.84 1.98 -6.37
N CYS A 50 -3.87 1.33 -5.74
CA CYS A 50 -2.99 0.37 -6.43
C CYS A 50 -3.72 -0.97 -6.61
N PRO A 51 -4.02 -1.42 -7.85
CA PRO A 51 -4.57 -2.75 -8.06
C PRO A 51 -3.49 -3.81 -7.79
N PHE A 52 -3.84 -4.84 -7.03
CA PHE A 52 -2.91 -5.92 -6.70
C PHE A 52 -3.62 -7.27 -6.65
N GLN A 53 -2.83 -8.34 -6.78
CA GLN A 53 -3.28 -9.71 -6.65
C GLN A 53 -2.28 -10.50 -5.82
N VAL A 54 -2.78 -11.42 -5.00
CA VAL A 54 -1.98 -12.26 -4.11
C VAL A 54 -2.18 -13.72 -4.46
N ARG A 55 -1.08 -14.50 -4.44
CA ARG A 55 -1.11 -15.96 -4.55
C ARG A 55 -0.28 -16.59 -3.44
N ASN A 56 -0.90 -17.47 -2.68
CA ASN A 56 -0.21 -18.25 -1.65
C ASN A 56 0.52 -19.42 -2.30
N LEU A 57 1.86 -19.40 -2.24
CA LEU A 57 2.70 -20.48 -2.77
C LEU A 57 2.83 -21.67 -1.80
N GLN A 58 2.53 -21.44 -0.52
CA GLN A 58 2.55 -22.41 0.57
C GLN A 58 1.36 -22.15 1.51
N SER A 59 1.11 -23.02 2.50
CA SER A 59 0.13 -22.73 3.55
C SER A 59 0.52 -21.44 4.29
N THR A 60 -0.36 -20.44 4.31
CA THR A 60 -0.05 -19.09 4.83
C THR A 60 -1.20 -18.57 5.70
N VAL A 61 -0.85 -17.87 6.77
CA VAL A 61 -1.76 -17.02 7.54
C VAL A 61 -1.30 -15.58 7.36
N GLN A 62 -2.20 -14.70 6.91
CA GLN A 62 -1.91 -13.29 6.66
C GLN A 62 -2.77 -12.41 7.57
N LEU A 63 -2.19 -11.32 8.05
CA LEU A 63 -2.90 -10.26 8.76
C LEU A 63 -2.86 -9.01 7.89
N GLY A 64 -4.04 -8.57 7.45
CA GLY A 64 -4.24 -7.33 6.70
C GLY A 64 -4.83 -6.26 7.61
N LEU A 65 -4.35 -5.03 7.45
CA LEU A 65 -4.94 -3.85 8.08
C LEU A 65 -5.01 -2.72 7.06
N ASP A 66 -6.20 -2.19 6.88
CA ASP A 66 -6.41 -0.99 6.08
C ASP A 66 -6.23 0.24 6.97
N PHE A 67 -5.48 1.22 6.48
CA PHE A 67 -5.28 2.49 7.15
C PHE A 67 -5.41 3.65 6.16
N LEU A 68 -5.79 4.82 6.67
CA LEU A 68 -5.86 6.06 5.91
C LEU A 68 -4.73 6.97 6.35
N SER A 69 -3.88 7.38 5.40
CA SER A 69 -2.83 8.36 5.65
C SER A 69 -3.21 9.72 5.04
N PRO A 70 -2.65 10.84 5.53
CA PRO A 70 -2.91 12.15 4.95
C PRO A 70 -2.58 12.21 3.45
N GLU A 71 -1.51 11.52 3.03
CA GLU A 71 -1.02 11.51 1.64
C GLU A 71 -1.94 10.71 0.72
N SER A 72 -2.60 9.67 1.23
CA SER A 72 -3.52 8.83 0.45
C SER A 72 -4.96 9.35 0.43
N LEU A 73 -5.26 10.43 1.17
CA LEU A 73 -6.62 10.93 1.35
C LEU A 73 -7.31 11.28 0.03
N GLY A 74 -6.62 11.96 -0.89
CA GLY A 74 -7.20 12.35 -2.18
C GLY A 74 -7.67 11.14 -2.99
N GLU A 75 -6.80 10.12 -3.08
CA GLU A 75 -7.10 8.86 -3.77
C GLU A 75 -8.21 8.08 -3.07
N ALA A 76 -8.18 8.02 -1.74
CA ALA A 76 -9.21 7.33 -0.95
C ALA A 76 -10.60 7.97 -1.11
N VAL A 77 -10.68 9.30 -1.17
CA VAL A 77 -11.94 10.01 -1.44
C VAL A 77 -12.47 9.67 -2.83
N ARG A 78 -11.61 9.71 -3.86
CA ARG A 78 -11.99 9.38 -5.23
C ARG A 78 -12.54 7.95 -5.33
N LEU A 79 -11.83 6.98 -4.76
CA LEU A 79 -12.27 5.57 -4.75
C LEU A 79 -13.58 5.38 -3.97
N ALA A 80 -13.76 6.08 -2.85
CA ALA A 80 -15.01 6.02 -2.11
C ALA A 80 -16.20 6.54 -2.95
N ASP A 81 -16.00 7.58 -3.76
CA ASP A 81 -17.02 8.09 -4.67
C ASP A 81 -17.31 7.14 -5.84
N GLU A 82 -16.28 6.51 -6.41
CA GLU A 82 -16.45 5.48 -7.43
C GLU A 82 -17.25 4.28 -6.89
N ILE A 83 -16.91 3.79 -5.70
CA ILE A 83 -17.65 2.69 -5.06
C ILE A 83 -19.10 3.08 -4.75
N ARG A 84 -19.37 4.34 -4.38
CA ARG A 84 -20.75 4.84 -4.18
C ARG A 84 -21.59 4.77 -5.45
N CYS A 85 -20.99 4.96 -6.62
CA CYS A 85 -21.66 4.85 -7.91
C CYS A 85 -21.96 3.40 -8.34
N LEU A 86 -21.32 2.40 -7.72
CA LEU A 86 -21.57 0.98 -8.03
C LEU A 86 -22.99 0.53 -7.61
N PRO A 87 -23.52 -0.55 -8.23
CA PRO A 87 -24.75 -1.20 -7.79
C PRO A 87 -24.72 -1.61 -6.30
N ASN A 88 -25.88 -1.67 -5.66
CA ASN A 88 -25.98 -1.96 -4.23
C ASN A 88 -25.61 -3.41 -3.86
N ASP A 89 -25.71 -4.33 -4.82
CA ASP A 89 -25.34 -5.73 -4.69
C ASP A 89 -23.88 -6.01 -5.04
N HIS A 90 -23.11 -4.97 -5.39
CA HIS A 90 -21.71 -5.10 -5.75
C HIS A 90 -20.84 -5.34 -4.49
N GLU A 91 -19.98 -6.36 -4.52
CA GLU A 91 -19.14 -6.79 -3.39
C GLU A 91 -18.29 -5.65 -2.80
N ALA A 92 -17.73 -4.79 -3.66
CA ALA A 92 -16.94 -3.61 -3.25
C ALA A 92 -17.69 -2.65 -2.29
N LYS A 93 -19.04 -2.69 -2.22
CA LYS A 93 -19.81 -1.89 -1.25
C LYS A 93 -19.49 -2.26 0.20
N LEU A 94 -19.03 -3.48 0.46
CA LEU A 94 -18.62 -3.93 1.80
C LEU A 94 -17.30 -3.29 2.25
N GLN A 95 -16.53 -2.74 1.31
CA GLN A 95 -15.20 -2.17 1.55
C GLN A 95 -15.22 -0.63 1.61
N VAL A 96 -16.41 -0.02 1.70
CA VAL A 96 -16.53 1.45 1.80
C VAL A 96 -16.00 1.93 3.15
N LEU A 97 -14.83 2.55 3.13
CA LEU A 97 -14.30 3.29 4.26
C LEU A 97 -15.07 4.62 4.43
N GLU A 98 -15.38 5.00 5.67
CA GLU A 98 -15.95 6.32 5.99
C GLU A 98 -14.86 7.40 5.97
N VAL A 99 -14.15 7.54 4.85
CA VAL A 99 -12.99 8.41 4.65
C VAL A 99 -13.24 9.82 5.18
N GLY A 100 -14.42 10.39 4.91
CA GLY A 100 -14.80 11.71 5.40
C GLY A 100 -14.85 11.83 6.93
N LYS A 101 -15.39 10.83 7.63
CA LYS A 101 -15.44 10.85 9.11
C LYS A 101 -14.04 10.70 9.69
N ILE A 102 -13.27 9.75 9.20
CA ILE A 102 -11.89 9.50 9.66
C ILE A 102 -11.07 10.79 9.50
N SER A 103 -11.17 11.44 8.34
CA SER A 103 -10.46 12.68 8.02
C SER A 103 -10.86 13.83 8.94
N LEU A 104 -12.17 13.99 9.20
CA LEU A 104 -12.68 15.02 10.10
C LEU A 104 -12.16 14.84 11.54
N TYR A 105 -12.18 13.61 12.05
CA TYR A 105 -11.64 13.31 13.38
C TYR A 105 -10.14 13.51 13.45
N ALA A 106 -9.39 13.09 12.42
CA ALA A 106 -7.95 13.29 12.34
C ALA A 106 -7.60 14.79 12.36
N ALA A 107 -8.28 15.60 11.54
CA ALA A 107 -8.10 17.05 11.52
C ALA A 107 -8.47 17.70 12.87
N SER A 108 -9.59 17.30 13.48
CA SER A 108 -9.99 17.82 14.80
C SER A 108 -8.94 17.48 15.87
N SER A 109 -8.37 16.28 15.83
CA SER A 109 -7.32 15.85 16.75
C SER A 109 -6.05 16.69 16.54
N ALA A 110 -5.62 16.89 15.30
CA ALA A 110 -4.44 17.70 14.99
C ALA A 110 -4.59 19.14 15.47
N ILE A 111 -5.76 19.76 15.25
CA ILE A 111 -6.06 21.12 15.74
C ILE A 111 -5.98 21.20 17.26
N LYS A 112 -6.53 20.21 17.98
CA LYS A 112 -6.46 20.17 19.45
C LYS A 112 -5.03 20.08 19.95
N GLU A 113 -4.19 19.26 19.31
CA GLU A 113 -2.77 19.15 19.69
C GLU A 113 -2.02 20.46 19.42
N ILE A 114 -2.23 21.10 18.26
CA ILE A 114 -1.64 22.41 17.96
C ILE A 114 -2.08 23.46 18.98
N GLN A 115 -3.36 23.49 19.36
CA GLN A 115 -3.86 24.41 20.38
C GLN A 115 -3.19 24.19 21.73
N LYS A 116 -3.00 22.94 22.17
CA LYS A 116 -2.26 22.65 23.40
C LYS A 116 -0.83 23.18 23.34
N LEU A 117 -0.13 22.94 22.23
CA LEU A 117 1.26 23.37 22.05
C LEU A 117 1.40 24.90 22.01
N VAL A 118 0.46 25.60 21.37
CA VAL A 118 0.48 27.07 21.26
C VAL A 118 0.05 27.75 22.57
N LEU A 119 -0.87 27.13 23.32
CA LEU A 119 -1.45 27.73 24.53
C LEU A 119 -0.72 27.35 25.83
N ASP A 120 0.21 26.37 25.80
CA ASP A 120 1.02 26.01 26.97
C ASP A 120 2.35 26.80 26.99
N PRO A 121 2.53 27.76 27.92
CA PRO A 121 3.75 28.56 28.02
C PRO A 121 5.00 27.73 28.35
N LYS A 122 4.84 26.49 28.84
CA LYS A 122 5.94 25.60 29.20
C LYS A 122 6.56 24.91 27.99
N PHE A 123 5.80 24.73 26.91
CA PHE A 123 6.25 23.98 25.73
C PHE A 123 7.10 24.82 24.77
N GLY A 124 6.92 26.15 24.75
CA GLY A 124 7.71 27.05 23.90
C GLY A 124 9.23 27.05 24.19
N ALA A 125 9.66 26.57 25.35
CA ALA A 125 11.07 26.45 25.72
C ALA A 125 11.66 25.04 25.52
N GLU A 126 10.82 24.00 25.41
CA GLU A 126 11.23 22.58 25.28
C GLU A 126 11.02 21.99 23.88
N LEU A 127 10.44 22.73 22.93
CA LEU A 127 10.41 22.37 21.51
C LEU A 127 11.81 22.48 20.87
N GLY A 128 12.77 21.72 21.39
CA GLY A 128 13.97 21.33 20.66
C GLY A 128 13.56 20.37 19.55
N PHE A 129 13.05 20.92 18.45
CA PHE A 129 12.67 20.17 17.23
C PHE A 129 13.86 19.49 16.53
N GLU A 130 15.06 19.63 17.05
CA GLU A 130 16.25 19.02 16.48
C GLU A 130 16.94 18.18 17.56
N ASP A 131 16.71 16.87 17.54
CA ASP A 131 17.81 15.96 17.86
C ASP A 131 18.67 15.92 16.59
N PRO A 132 19.83 16.59 16.59
CA PRO A 132 20.67 16.69 15.39
C PRO A 132 21.09 15.31 14.88
N ASN A 133 21.14 14.30 15.76
CA ASN A 133 21.51 12.93 15.39
C ASN A 133 20.38 12.23 14.62
N LEU A 134 19.13 12.42 15.04
CA LEU A 134 17.97 11.87 14.33
C LEU A 134 17.79 12.53 12.96
N THR A 135 17.93 13.86 12.88
CA THR A 135 17.84 14.61 11.61
C THR A 135 18.94 14.19 10.64
N ALA A 136 20.17 13.99 11.13
CA ALA A 136 21.28 13.48 10.33
C ALA A 136 21.02 12.05 9.83
N ALA A 137 20.54 11.15 10.70
CA ALA A 137 20.24 9.76 10.33
C ALA A 137 19.11 9.64 9.30
N VAL A 138 18.05 10.46 9.43
CA VAL A 138 16.95 10.51 8.44
C VAL A 138 17.46 11.03 7.09
N SER A 139 18.28 12.08 7.10
CA SER A 139 18.88 12.65 5.89
C SER A 139 19.80 11.63 5.19
N GLU A 140 20.63 10.91 5.94
CA GLU A 140 21.49 9.86 5.41
C GLU A 140 20.68 8.72 4.78
N ASN A 141 19.59 8.30 5.43
CA ASN A 141 18.70 7.27 4.89
C ASN A 141 17.99 7.73 3.62
N LEU A 142 17.54 8.99 3.56
CA LEU A 142 16.91 9.57 2.38
C LEU A 142 17.88 9.65 1.19
N GLU A 143 19.15 10.01 1.42
CA GLU A 143 20.18 9.97 0.40
C GLU A 143 20.43 8.54 -0.10
N LYS A 144 20.53 7.56 0.80
CA LYS A 144 20.71 6.14 0.43
C LYS A 144 19.56 5.63 -0.42
N MET A 145 18.32 6.03 -0.11
CA MET A 145 17.15 5.70 -0.91
C MET A 145 17.19 6.34 -2.31
N THR A 146 17.60 7.60 -2.40
CA THR A 146 17.73 8.32 -3.67
C THR A 146 18.84 7.71 -4.55
N LYS A 147 19.98 7.35 -3.95
CA LYS A 147 21.10 6.67 -4.63
C LYS A 147 20.72 5.27 -5.12
N ARG A 148 19.91 4.51 -4.36
CA ARG A 148 19.38 3.20 -4.82
C ARG A 148 18.44 3.33 -6.02
N ARG A 149 17.70 4.43 -6.15
CA ARG A 149 16.86 4.71 -7.34
C ARG A 149 17.66 5.05 -8.60
N GLN A 150 18.95 5.40 -8.46
CA GLN A 150 19.85 5.73 -9.58
C GLN A 150 20.70 4.54 -10.04
N ILE A 151 20.56 3.37 -9.44
CA ILE A 151 21.16 2.15 -9.96
C ILE A 151 20.32 1.72 -11.16
N THR A 152 20.73 2.16 -12.35
CA THR A 152 20.23 1.61 -13.61
C THR A 152 20.65 0.15 -13.66
N CYS A 153 19.69 -0.77 -13.58
CA CYS A 153 19.96 -2.18 -13.88
C CYS A 153 20.29 -2.29 -15.37
N THR A 154 21.56 -2.58 -15.68
CA THR A 154 22.01 -3.10 -16.98
C THR A 154 21.59 -4.54 -17.16
#